data_AF-A0A4R5PG13-F1
#
_entry.id   AF-A0A4R5PG13-F1
#
_cell.length_a   1.000
_cell.length_b   1.000
_cell.length_c   1.000
_cell.angle_alpha   90.00
_cell.angle_beta   90.00
_cell.angle_gamma   90.00
#
_symmetry.space_group_name_H-M   'P 1'
#
loop_
_entity.id
_entity.type
_entity.pdbx_description
1 polymer ?
#
loop_
_entity_poly.entity_id
_entity_poly.type
_entity_poly.pdbx_seq_one_letter_code
_entity_poly.pdbx_strand_id
1 'polypeptide(L)'
;MRIRRWLHPTAILGLSVAAVLTDPYGVTLAITTSALLACLFTLLYMGWSNWRTTEVGKVLAWTYLWLSGLLAQIALSEWTHLSYPGREQVRAVLYTALAYSLTRLVITLRRIQNR
;
A
#
# COMPACT_ATOMS: atom_id res chain seq x y z
N MET A 1 11.75 26.66 10.20
CA MET A 1 11.79 25.48 11.11
C MET A 1 12.19 24.24 10.32
N ARG A 2 13.39 23.72 10.56
CA ARG A 2 14.00 22.60 9.82
C ARG A 2 13.58 21.29 10.49
N ILE A 3 12.48 20.71 10.04
CA ILE A 3 11.87 19.51 10.63
C ILE A 3 12.75 18.28 10.29
N ARG A 4 13.58 17.88 11.25
CA ARG A 4 14.41 16.67 11.25
C ARG A 4 13.52 15.45 11.60
N ARG A 5 12.74 14.97 10.62
CA ARG A 5 11.73 13.89 10.76
C ARG A 5 12.12 12.53 10.15
N TRP A 6 13.41 12.19 10.11
CA TRP A 6 13.87 11.00 9.38
C TRP A 6 14.05 9.72 10.23
N LEU A 7 13.75 9.76 11.53
CA LEU A 7 13.95 8.61 12.44
C LEU A 7 12.70 7.74 12.68
N HIS A 8 11.52 8.16 12.20
CA HIS A 8 10.30 7.37 12.37
C HIS A 8 10.21 6.11 11.49
N PRO A 9 10.61 6.10 10.20
CA PRO A 9 10.39 4.93 9.36
C PRO A 9 11.29 3.75 9.77
N THR A 10 12.53 4.02 10.20
CA THR A 10 13.46 2.97 10.64
C THR A 10 13.07 2.38 11.99
N ALA A 11 12.58 3.20 12.92
CA ALA A 11 12.07 2.73 14.21
C ALA A 11 10.80 1.89 14.06
N ILE A 12 9.87 2.31 13.18
CA ILE A 12 8.65 1.54 12.87
C ILE A 12 9.02 0.22 12.18
N LEU A 13 9.94 0.24 11.21
CA LEU A 13 10.47 -0.96 10.56
C LEU A 13 11.10 -1.93 11.58
N GLY A 14 11.95 -1.42 12.48
CA GLY A 14 12.60 -2.24 13.50
C GLY A 14 11.60 -2.87 14.48
N LEU A 15 10.59 -2.12 14.91
CA LEU A 15 9.52 -2.61 15.79
C LEU A 15 8.65 -3.67 15.11
N SER A 16 8.31 -3.46 13.83
CA SER A 16 7.57 -4.44 13.04
C SER A 16 8.37 -5.72 12.82
N VAL A 17 9.68 -5.63 12.56
CA VAL A 17 10.55 -6.80 12.41
C VAL A 17 10.68 -7.57 13.72
N ALA A 18 10.86 -6.88 14.85
CA ALA A 18 10.93 -7.53 16.16
C ALA A 18 9.63 -8.28 16.50
N ALA A 19 8.47 -7.64 16.28
CA ALA A 19 7.17 -8.27 16.51
C ALA A 19 6.91 -9.49 15.61
N VAL A 20 7.43 -9.47 14.37
CA VAL A 20 7.31 -10.61 13.44
C VAL A 20 8.17 -11.80 13.88
N LEU A 21 9.34 -11.55 14.47
CA LEU A 21 10.26 -12.62 14.89
C LEU A 21 9.85 -13.31 16.19
N THR A 22 9.03 -12.67 17.03
CA THR A 22 8.62 -13.20 18.33
C THR A 22 7.32 -14.01 18.30
N ASP A 23 6.42 -13.76 17.35
CA ASP A 23 5.09 -14.37 17.32
C ASP A 23 4.85 -15.25 16.08
N PRO A 24 4.26 -16.45 16.22
CA PRO A 24 3.88 -17.31 15.09
C PRO A 24 2.94 -16.63 14.08
N TYR A 25 2.16 -15.63 14.55
CA TYR A 25 1.20 -14.86 13.74
C TYR A 25 1.70 -13.47 13.36
N GLY A 26 2.97 -13.15 13.64
CA GLY A 26 3.50 -11.79 13.48
C GLY A 26 3.41 -11.27 12.04
N VAL A 27 3.63 -12.13 11.05
CA VAL A 27 3.51 -11.79 9.62
C VAL A 27 2.05 -11.45 9.26
N THR A 28 1.10 -12.28 9.68
CA THR A 28 -0.33 -12.10 9.40
C THR A 28 -0.84 -10.80 10.01
N LEU A 29 -0.43 -10.49 11.25
CA LEU A 29 -0.74 -9.22 11.90
C LEU A 29 -0.14 -8.03 11.13
N ALA A 30 1.13 -8.10 10.75
CA ALA A 30 1.80 -7.02 10.01
C ALA A 30 1.11 -6.73 8.66
N ILE A 31 0.73 -7.77 7.91
CA ILE A 31 -0.02 -7.62 6.65
C ILE A 31 -1.39 -7.01 6.91
N THR A 32 -2.10 -7.46 7.95
CA THR A 32 -3.43 -6.95 8.31
C THR A 32 -3.38 -5.48 8.71
N THR A 33 -2.43 -5.09 9.56
CA THR A 33 -2.23 -3.68 9.94
C THR A 33 -1.87 -2.83 8.74
N SER A 34 -1.00 -3.32 7.85
CA SER A 34 -0.65 -2.63 6.60
C SER A 34 -1.87 -2.46 5.69
N ALA A 35 -2.71 -3.49 5.57
CA ALA A 35 -3.96 -3.43 4.80
C ALA A 35 -4.92 -2.39 5.37
N LEU A 36 -5.12 -2.37 6.69
CA LEU A 36 -5.99 -1.39 7.35
C LEU A 36 -5.50 0.04 7.16
N LEU A 37 -4.21 0.30 7.36
CA LEU A 37 -3.62 1.62 7.16
C LEU A 37 -3.69 2.06 5.68
N ALA A 38 -3.43 1.15 4.75
CA ALA A 38 -3.55 1.44 3.32
C ALA A 38 -5.00 1.74 2.92
N CYS A 39 -5.97 0.95 3.40
CA CYS A 39 -7.40 1.19 3.18
C CYS A 39 -7.83 2.53 3.78
N LEU A 40 -7.46 2.81 5.03
CA LEU A 40 -7.77 4.05 5.70
C LEU A 40 -7.20 5.23 4.93
N PHE A 41 -5.91 5.20 4.58
CA PHE A 41 -5.30 6.24 3.76
C PHE A 41 -6.04 6.43 2.44
N THR A 42 -6.37 5.34 1.74
CA THR A 42 -7.06 5.39 0.45
C THR A 42 -8.43 6.06 0.58
N LEU A 43 -9.22 5.68 1.59
CA LEU A 43 -10.54 6.26 1.85
C LEU A 43 -10.44 7.75 2.21
N LEU A 44 -9.53 8.11 3.11
CA LEU A 44 -9.29 9.50 3.51
C LEU A 44 -8.82 10.34 2.32
N TYR A 45 -7.88 9.82 1.53
CA TYR A 45 -7.30 10.51 0.39
C TYR A 45 -8.33 10.69 -0.73
N MET A 46 -9.07 9.63 -1.08
CA MET A 46 -10.07 9.71 -2.14
C MET A 46 -11.34 10.46 -1.74
N GLY A 47 -11.72 10.44 -0.46
CA GLY A 47 -12.93 11.08 0.06
C GLY A 47 -12.73 12.55 0.43
N TRP A 48 -11.60 12.91 1.05
CA TRP A 48 -11.39 14.27 1.58
C TRP A 48 -10.31 15.07 0.87
N SER A 49 -9.36 14.43 0.16
CA SER A 49 -8.33 15.17 -0.56
C SER A 49 -8.83 15.64 -1.94
N ASN A 50 -8.33 16.78 -2.39
CA ASN A 50 -8.54 17.28 -3.76
C ASN A 50 -7.67 16.53 -4.79
N TRP A 51 -7.62 15.20 -4.72
CA TRP A 51 -6.73 14.34 -5.51
C TRP A 51 -6.91 14.49 -7.02
N ARG A 52 -8.09 14.93 -7.48
CA ARG A 52 -8.41 15.15 -8.90
C ARG A 52 -7.76 16.40 -9.50
N THR A 53 -7.24 17.30 -8.67
CA THR A 53 -6.69 18.59 -9.12
C THR A 53 -5.34 18.46 -9.82
N THR A 54 -4.53 17.48 -9.43
CA THR A 54 -3.18 17.28 -9.99
C THR A 54 -3.04 15.90 -10.61
N GLU A 55 -2.27 15.79 -11.69
CA GLU A 55 -1.98 14.49 -12.32
C GLU A 55 -1.27 13.53 -11.35
N VAL A 56 -0.39 14.05 -10.49
CA VAL A 56 0.25 13.26 -9.43
C VAL A 56 -0.80 12.71 -8.46
N GLY A 57 -1.73 13.55 -8.02
CA GLY A 57 -2.77 13.14 -7.08
C GLY A 57 -3.67 12.04 -7.63
N LYS A 58 -4.02 12.12 -8.92
CA LYS A 58 -4.78 11.06 -9.61
C LYS A 58 -4.03 9.74 -9.63
N VAL A 59 -2.76 9.75 -10.05
CA VAL A 59 -1.95 8.52 -10.15
C VAL A 59 -1.67 7.94 -8.75
N LEU A 60 -1.45 8.79 -7.75
CA LEU A 60 -1.26 8.38 -6.37
C LEU A 60 -2.53 7.72 -5.80
N ALA A 61 -3.71 8.30 -6.04
CA ALA A 61 -4.99 7.72 -5.62
C ALA A 61 -5.17 6.30 -6.18
N TRP A 62 -4.96 6.13 -7.49
CA TRP A 62 -5.04 4.81 -8.13
C TRP A 62 -4.01 3.83 -7.57
N THR A 63 -2.79 4.28 -7.31
CA THR A 63 -1.74 3.43 -6.74
C THR A 63 -2.15 2.90 -5.36
N TYR A 64 -2.66 3.76 -4.49
CA TYR A 64 -3.11 3.36 -3.15
C TYR A 64 -4.39 2.53 -3.18
N LEU A 65 -5.28 2.75 -4.15
CA LEU A 65 -6.45 1.90 -4.37
C LEU A 65 -6.05 0.46 -4.72
N TRP A 66 -5.11 0.26 -5.65
CA TRP A 66 -4.64 -1.07 -5.99
C TRP A 66 -3.82 -1.71 -4.85
N LEU A 67 -3.01 -0.91 -4.16
CA LEU A 67 -2.23 -1.37 -3.01
C LEU A 67 -3.12 -1.84 -1.85
N SER A 68 -4.16 -1.07 -1.51
CA SER A 68 -5.10 -1.43 -0.45
C SER A 68 -5.90 -2.67 -0.80
N GLY A 69 -6.40 -2.78 -2.03
CA GLY A 69 -7.09 -3.99 -2.50
C GLY A 69 -6.20 -5.24 -2.45
N LEU A 70 -4.95 -5.13 -2.90
CA LEU A 70 -3.97 -6.21 -2.83
C LEU A 70 -3.69 -6.64 -1.38
N LEU A 71 -3.39 -5.69 -0.50
CA LEU A 71 -3.10 -6.00 0.90
C LEU A 71 -4.31 -6.60 1.62
N ALA A 72 -5.52 -6.10 1.35
CA ALA A 72 -6.75 -6.66 1.88
C ALA A 72 -6.96 -8.11 1.40
N GLN A 73 -6.73 -8.39 0.12
CA GLN A 73 -6.84 -9.73 -0.45
C GLN A 73 -5.82 -10.70 0.17
N ILE A 74 -4.58 -10.26 0.38
CA ILE A 74 -3.54 -11.06 1.05
C ILE A 74 -3.93 -11.31 2.51
N ALA A 75 -4.30 -10.27 3.26
CA ALA A 75 -4.69 -10.38 4.67
C ALA A 75 -5.87 -11.32 4.87
N LEU A 76 -6.97 -11.12 4.12
CA LEU A 76 -8.16 -11.97 4.18
C LEU A 76 -7.80 -13.43 3.94
N SER A 77 -6.92 -13.67 2.99
CA SER A 77 -6.64 -15.01 2.54
C SER A 77 -5.59 -15.73 3.40
N GLU A 78 -4.79 -15.00 4.17
CA GLU A 78 -4.02 -15.56 5.30
C GLU A 78 -4.95 -15.99 6.45
N TRP A 79 -5.88 -15.12 6.87
CA TRP A 79 -6.78 -15.42 8.00
C TRP A 79 -7.76 -16.55 7.74
N THR A 80 -8.27 -16.63 6.52
CA THR A 80 -9.33 -17.57 6.18
C THR A 80 -8.80 -18.92 5.73
N HIS A 81 -7.48 -19.03 5.45
CA HIS A 81 -6.84 -20.15 4.76
C HIS A 81 -7.60 -20.64 3.51
N LEU A 82 -8.50 -19.80 2.98
CA LEU A 82 -9.46 -20.16 1.95
C LEU A 82 -8.73 -20.13 0.61
N SER A 83 -8.46 -21.33 0.11
CA SER A 83 -8.00 -21.54 -1.26
C SER A 83 -9.22 -21.48 -2.18
N TYR A 84 -9.79 -20.29 -2.37
CA TYR A 84 -10.87 -20.14 -3.33
C TYR A 84 -10.32 -20.21 -4.77
N PRO A 85 -11.02 -20.91 -5.69
CA PRO A 85 -10.61 -20.97 -7.08
C PRO A 85 -10.64 -19.56 -7.68
N GLY A 86 -9.58 -19.17 -8.39
CA GLY A 86 -9.43 -17.81 -8.93
C GLY A 86 -8.50 -16.88 -8.13
N ARG A 87 -8.04 -17.29 -6.93
CA ARG A 87 -7.18 -16.45 -6.06
C ARG A 87 -5.93 -15.94 -6.78
N GLU A 88 -5.25 -16.83 -7.51
CA GLU A 88 -4.02 -16.49 -8.23
C GLU A 88 -4.29 -15.55 -9.41
N GLN A 89 -5.42 -15.71 -10.09
CA GLN A 89 -5.87 -14.82 -11.16
C GLN A 89 -6.18 -13.42 -10.61
N VAL A 90 -6.89 -13.32 -9.49
CA VAL A 90 -7.19 -12.05 -8.81
C VAL A 90 -5.89 -11.37 -8.38
N ARG A 91 -4.95 -12.12 -7.79
CA ARG A 91 -3.61 -11.62 -7.43
C ARG A 91 -2.85 -11.09 -8.63
N ALA A 92 -2.81 -11.85 -9.73
CA ALA A 92 -2.13 -11.44 -10.96
C ALA A 92 -2.70 -10.10 -11.49
N VAL A 93 -4.02 -9.93 -11.48
CA VAL A 93 -4.67 -8.67 -11.87
C VAL A 93 -4.28 -7.53 -10.93
N LEU A 94 -4.31 -7.75 -9.61
CA LEU A 94 -3.95 -6.72 -8.64
C LEU A 94 -2.46 -6.34 -8.71
N TYR A 95 -1.57 -7.32 -8.89
CA TYR A 95 -0.13 -7.08 -9.07
C TYR A 95 0.16 -6.29 -10.35
N THR A 96 -0.46 -6.66 -11.47
CA THR A 96 -0.25 -5.96 -12.75
C THR A 96 -0.83 -4.54 -12.72
N ALA A 97 -2.01 -4.35 -12.12
CA ALA A 97 -2.60 -3.03 -11.94
C ALA A 97 -1.73 -2.14 -11.04
N LEU A 98 -1.21 -2.67 -9.94
CA LEU A 98 -0.30 -1.96 -9.04
C LEU A 98 1.02 -1.61 -9.72
N ALA A 99 1.62 -2.55 -10.45
CA ALA A 99 2.86 -2.32 -11.20
C ALA A 99 2.68 -1.23 -12.26
N TYR A 100 1.55 -1.23 -12.97
CA TYR A 100 1.20 -0.20 -13.92
C TYR A 100 1.02 1.18 -13.26
N SER A 101 0.32 1.25 -12.13
CA SER A 101 0.14 2.52 -11.41
C SER A 101 1.45 3.07 -10.86
N LEU A 102 2.32 2.22 -10.33
CA LEU A 102 3.66 2.60 -9.87
C LEU A 102 4.52 3.12 -11.03
N THR A 103 4.47 2.45 -12.18
CA THR A 103 5.17 2.89 -13.39
C THR A 103 4.71 4.28 -13.81
N ARG A 104 3.40 4.54 -13.84
CA ARG A 104 2.87 5.88 -14.11
C ARG A 104 3.31 6.91 -13.07
N LEU A 105 3.39 6.53 -11.79
CA LEU A 105 3.81 7.42 -10.72
C LEU A 105 5.27 7.85 -10.92
N VAL A 106 6.15 6.89 -11.25
CA VAL A 106 7.57 7.15 -11.58
C VAL A 106 7.71 8.06 -12.79
N ILE A 107 6.97 7.80 -13.88
CA ILE A 107 6.98 8.63 -15.08
C ILE A 107 6.53 10.06 -14.76
N THR A 108 5.45 10.20 -13.99
CA THR A 108 4.91 11.51 -13.60
C THR A 108 5.92 12.28 -12.75
N LEU A 109 6.57 11.61 -11.80
CA LEU A 109 7.61 12.22 -10.97
C LEU A 109 8.79 12.70 -11.82
N ARG A 110 9.29 11.86 -12.73
CA ARG A 110 10.39 12.22 -13.65
C ARG A 110 10.04 13.43 -14.52
N ARG A 111 8.81 13.51 -15.02
CA ARG A 111 8.35 14.66 -15.82
C ARG A 111 8.33 15.96 -15.03
N ILE A 112 8.02 15.90 -13.74
CA ILE A 112 8.00 17.08 -12.86
C ILE A 112 9.42 17.51 -12.50
N GLN A 113 10.32 16.55 -12.24
CA GLN A 113 11.72 16.84 -11.91
C GLN A 113 12.54 17.42 -13.08
N ASN A 114 12.15 17.09 -14.32
CA ASN A 114 12.82 17.57 -15.52
C ASN A 114 12.20 18.87 -16.09
N ARG A 115 11.28 19.50 -15.37
CA ARG A 115 10.75 20.84 -15.68
C ARG A 115 11.39 21.86 -14.76
#